data_AF-A0A535K576-F1
#
_entry.id   AF-A0A535K576-F1
#
_cell.length_a   1.000
_cell.length_b   1.000
_cell.length_c   1.000
_cell.angle_alpha   90.00
_cell.angle_beta   90.00
_cell.angle_gamma   90.00
#
_symmetry.space_group_name_H-M   'P 1'
#
loop_
_entity.id
_entity.type
_entity.pdbx_description
1 polymer ?
#
loop_
_entity_poly.entity_id
_entity_poly.type
_entity_poly.pdbx_seq_one_letter_code
_entity_poly.pdbx_strand_id
1 'polypeptide(L)'
;MEPRAAVREALERGERAALVTVTGLEGDLPAREGMALGVLESGASFGTLGCDGFDRSGATDAARALREHIRLERTYDWDDSSRIRVEVRPFAPGEAVPGAVGRPELLVVGGGPVGRALLALGKVLGFHLRFVTHGASSDGSIADERVVVHDAAEIAKLAIGSDGESPPHRRPP
;
A
#
# COMPACT_ATOMS: atom_id res chain seq x y z
N MET A 1 2.77 -13.58 1.29
CA MET A 1 1.58 -12.73 1.12
C MET A 1 1.88 -11.37 1.72
N GLU A 2 1.47 -10.28 1.09
CA GLU A 2 1.68 -8.91 1.60
C GLU A 2 0.75 -8.67 2.81
N PRO A 3 1.23 -8.07 3.92
CA PRO A 3 0.48 -7.94 5.16
C PRO A 3 -0.87 -7.22 4.99
N ARG A 4 -0.94 -6.12 4.23
CA ARG A 4 -2.19 -5.36 4.05
C ARG A 4 -3.18 -6.13 3.17
N ALA A 5 -2.70 -6.85 2.16
CA ALA A 5 -3.51 -7.75 1.35
C ALA A 5 -4.16 -8.85 2.19
N ALA A 6 -3.38 -9.49 3.07
CA ALA A 6 -3.91 -10.51 3.98
C ALA A 6 -5.00 -9.96 4.91
N VAL A 7 -4.80 -8.76 5.46
CA VAL A 7 -5.81 -8.08 6.29
C VAL A 7 -7.06 -7.80 5.46
N ARG A 8 -6.95 -7.25 4.24
CA ARG A 8 -8.12 -7.00 3.37
C ARG A 8 -8.90 -8.27 3.06
N GLU A 9 -8.21 -9.33 2.62
CA GLU A 9 -8.84 -10.61 2.31
C GLU A 9 -9.54 -11.21 3.54
N ALA A 10 -9.02 -10.99 4.75
CA ALA A 10 -9.69 -11.39 5.97
C ALA A 10 -10.96 -10.58 6.24
N LEU A 11 -10.89 -9.26 6.09
CA LEU A 11 -12.05 -8.38 6.27
C LEU A 11 -13.17 -8.66 5.26
N GLU A 12 -12.82 -8.97 4.01
CA GLU A 12 -13.75 -9.39 2.96
C GLU A 12 -14.45 -10.72 3.29
N ARG A 13 -13.77 -11.62 4.01
CA ARG A 13 -14.34 -12.87 4.53
C ARG A 13 -15.15 -12.70 5.82
N GLY A 14 -15.29 -11.48 6.33
CA GLY A 14 -15.98 -11.21 7.59
C GLY A 14 -15.15 -11.48 8.86
N GLU A 15 -13.83 -11.69 8.72
CA GLU A 15 -12.92 -11.91 9.83
C GLU A 15 -12.29 -10.59 10.29
N ARG A 16 -12.15 -10.37 11.61
CA ARG A 16 -11.43 -9.19 12.11
C ARG A 16 -9.93 -9.36 11.91
N ALA A 17 -9.22 -8.26 11.74
CA ALA A 17 -7.78 -8.29 11.56
C ALA A 17 -7.14 -6.99 12.06
N ALA A 18 -5.85 -7.03 12.38
CA ALA A 18 -5.08 -5.88 12.79
C ALA A 18 -3.84 -5.72 11.92
N LEU A 19 -3.42 -4.47 11.72
CA LEU A 19 -2.19 -4.12 11.04
C LEU A 19 -1.26 -3.45 12.04
N VAL A 20 -0.07 -4.01 12.21
CA VAL A 20 1.04 -3.37 12.92
C VAL A 20 1.94 -2.74 11.87
N THR A 21 2.24 -1.45 11.97
CA THR A 21 3.08 -0.73 11.01
C THR A 21 4.20 -0.01 11.74
N VAL A 22 5.43 -0.12 11.24
CA VAL A 22 6.58 0.66 11.75
C VAL A 22 6.40 2.12 11.34
N THR A 23 6.34 3.02 12.31
CA THR A 23 6.14 4.47 12.14
C THR A 23 7.36 5.29 12.52
N GLY A 24 8.39 4.67 13.10
CA GLY A 24 9.64 5.34 13.42
C GLY A 24 10.71 4.35 13.83
N LEU A 25 11.97 4.79 13.73
CA LEU A 25 13.16 3.99 14.03
C LEU A 25 14.16 4.86 14.79
N GLU A 26 14.87 4.25 15.73
CA GLU A 26 16.05 4.81 16.38
C GLU A 26 17.13 3.73 16.42
N GLY A 27 18.36 4.06 16.00
CA GLY A 27 19.48 3.12 15.91
C GLY A 27 19.62 2.41 14.55
N ASP A 28 20.50 1.41 14.49
CA ASP A 28 20.73 0.57 13.30
C ASP A 28 20.01 -0.76 13.47
N LEU A 29 19.00 -1.00 12.62
CA LEU A 29 18.04 -2.08 12.78
C LEU A 29 17.75 -2.74 11.43
N PRO A 30 17.39 -4.04 11.42
CA PRO A 30 16.93 -4.72 10.21
C PRO A 30 15.55 -4.21 9.73
N ALA A 31 14.86 -3.40 10.54
CA ALA A 31 13.55 -2.83 10.27
C ALA A 31 13.62 -1.56 9.40
N ARG A 32 12.51 -1.23 8.71
CA ARG A 32 12.33 0.03 7.97
C ARG A 32 10.95 0.60 8.24
N GLU A 33 10.81 1.92 8.20
CA GLU A 33 9.51 2.58 8.27
C GLU A 33 8.58 2.06 7.16
N GLY A 34 7.31 1.85 7.49
CA GLY A 34 6.31 1.29 6.59
C GLY A 34 6.27 -0.23 6.50
N MET A 35 7.29 -0.94 7.03
CA MET A 35 7.19 -2.38 7.27
C MET A 35 5.97 -2.68 8.11
N ALA A 36 5.31 -3.80 7.84
CA ALA A 36 4.06 -4.13 8.48
C ALA A 36 3.89 -5.64 8.72
N LEU A 37 3.11 -5.92 9.75
CA LEU A 37 2.66 -7.25 10.15
C LEU A 37 1.13 -7.22 10.20
N GLY A 38 0.48 -8.02 9.36
CA GLY A 38 -0.95 -8.28 9.40
C GLY A 38 -1.23 -9.46 10.33
N VAL A 39 -2.18 -9.31 11.24
CA VAL A 39 -2.56 -10.34 12.23
C VAL A 39 -4.06 -10.55 12.17
N LEU A 40 -4.49 -11.76 11.86
CA LEU A 40 -5.89 -12.11 11.75
C LEU A 40 -6.47 -12.53 13.11
N GLU A 41 -7.79 -12.48 13.27
CA GLU A 41 -8.48 -12.97 14.46
C GLU A 41 -8.20 -14.45 14.73
N SER A 42 -8.01 -15.26 13.69
CA SER A 42 -7.56 -16.66 13.78
C SER A 42 -6.16 -16.85 14.38
N GLY A 43 -5.38 -15.79 14.54
CA GLY A 43 -3.99 -15.83 15.02
C GLY A 43 -2.95 -16.00 13.92
N ALA A 44 -3.38 -16.15 12.66
CA ALA A 44 -2.46 -16.16 11.52
C ALA A 44 -1.80 -14.79 11.33
N SER A 45 -0.50 -14.78 11.01
CA SER A 45 0.29 -13.56 10.82
C SER A 45 0.99 -13.53 9.46
N PHE A 46 1.04 -12.36 8.82
CA PHE A 46 1.62 -12.15 7.51
C PHE A 46 2.51 -10.91 7.50
N GLY A 47 3.68 -10.96 6.85
CA GLY A 47 4.66 -9.88 6.87
C GLY A 47 5.63 -9.99 8.04
N THR A 48 6.41 -8.93 8.27
CA THR A 48 7.40 -8.84 9.34
C THR A 48 7.70 -7.38 9.66
N LEU A 49 8.08 -7.11 10.89
CA LEU A 49 8.60 -5.86 11.43
C LEU A 49 10.14 -5.83 11.43
N GLY A 50 10.79 -6.86 10.88
CA GLY A 50 12.23 -6.94 10.66
C GLY A 50 12.94 -8.06 11.41
N CYS A 51 12.34 -8.58 12.49
CA CYS A 51 12.88 -9.71 13.25
C CYS A 51 11.78 -10.45 14.01
N ASP A 52 12.08 -11.68 14.43
CA ASP A 52 11.16 -12.56 15.15
C ASP A 52 10.70 -11.99 16.51
N GLY A 53 11.58 -11.26 17.19
CA GLY A 53 11.28 -10.59 18.46
C GLY A 53 10.22 -9.51 18.30
N PHE A 54 10.40 -8.61 17.34
CA PHE A 54 9.41 -7.57 17.02
C PHE A 54 8.12 -8.18 16.50
N ASP A 55 8.19 -9.22 15.68
CA ASP A 55 7.00 -9.90 15.15
C ASP A 55 6.13 -10.50 16.27
N ARG A 56 6.74 -11.12 17.29
CA ARG A 56 6.01 -11.65 18.45
C ARG A 56 5.39 -10.54 19.30
N SER A 57 6.12 -9.46 19.56
CA SER A 57 5.60 -8.31 20.32
C SER A 57 4.44 -7.64 19.57
N GLY A 58 4.61 -7.43 18.26
CA GLY A 58 3.58 -6.93 17.37
C GLY A 58 2.33 -7.81 17.35
N ALA A 59 2.48 -9.13 17.23
CA ALA A 59 1.36 -10.06 17.26
C ALA A 59 0.61 -10.03 18.61
N THR A 60 1.34 -9.89 19.72
CA THR A 60 0.76 -9.80 21.06
C THR A 60 -0.08 -8.52 21.22
N ASP A 61 0.46 -7.37 20.82
CA ASP A 61 -0.26 -6.10 20.86
C ASP A 61 -1.42 -6.07 19.85
N ALA A 62 -1.27 -6.70 18.68
CA ALA A 62 -2.34 -6.85 17.70
C ALA A 62 -3.52 -7.66 18.25
N ALA A 63 -3.25 -8.80 18.90
CA ALA A 63 -4.28 -9.59 19.55
C ALA A 63 -4.99 -8.79 20.66
N ARG A 64 -4.25 -7.94 21.38
CA ARG A 64 -4.82 -7.03 22.38
C ARG A 64 -5.71 -5.96 21.72
N ALA A 65 -5.21 -5.28 20.69
CA ALA A 65 -5.96 -4.27 19.93
C ALA A 65 -7.26 -4.83 19.34
N LEU A 66 -7.23 -6.08 18.85
CA LEU A 66 -8.41 -6.78 18.34
C LEU A 66 -9.44 -7.09 19.41
N ARG A 67 -9.02 -7.50 20.60
CA ARG A 67 -9.93 -7.80 21.72
C ARG A 67 -10.54 -6.53 22.33
N GLU A 68 -9.74 -5.49 22.47
CA GLU A 68 -10.15 -4.23 23.11
C GLU A 68 -10.78 -3.24 22.12
N HIS A 69 -10.67 -3.50 20.80
CA HIS A 69 -11.08 -2.59 19.73
C HIS A 69 -10.45 -1.20 19.84
N ILE A 70 -9.16 -1.16 20.19
CA ILE A 70 -8.40 0.09 20.35
C ILE A 70 -7.18 0.14 19.45
N ARG A 71 -6.86 1.35 18.98
CA ARG A 71 -5.57 1.65 18.36
C ARG A 71 -4.50 1.77 19.44
N LEU A 72 -3.31 1.23 19.18
CA LEU A 72 -2.16 1.32 20.09
C LEU A 72 -0.97 1.96 19.39
N GLU A 73 -0.17 2.71 20.14
CA GLU A 73 1.19 3.09 19.76
C GLU A 73 2.15 2.39 20.73
N ARG A 74 3.20 1.78 20.19
CA ARG A 74 4.14 0.96 20.97
C ARG A 74 5.57 1.21 20.52
N THR A 75 6.47 0.94 21.45
CA THR A 75 7.91 0.97 21.21
C THR A 75 8.47 -0.40 21.56
N TYR A 76 9.26 -0.98 20.65
CA TYR A 76 9.93 -2.26 20.87
C TYR A 76 11.44 -2.04 20.82
N ASP A 77 12.11 -2.38 21.91
CA ASP A 77 13.55 -2.26 22.03
C ASP A 77 14.24 -3.49 21.44
N TRP A 78 15.30 -3.27 20.67
CA TRP A 78 16.22 -4.29 20.19
C TRP A 78 17.40 -4.47 21.15
N ASP A 79 17.96 -3.33 21.55
CA ASP A 79 19.02 -3.19 22.55
C ASP A 79 18.86 -1.83 23.27
N ASP A 80 19.82 -1.49 24.13
CA ASP A 80 19.78 -0.26 24.92
C ASP A 80 19.76 1.04 24.08
N SER A 81 20.17 0.98 22.81
CA SER A 81 20.33 2.11 21.90
C SER A 81 19.40 2.08 20.69
N SER A 82 18.81 0.94 20.39
CA SER A 82 18.07 0.71 19.14
C SER A 82 16.64 0.23 19.42
N ARG A 83 15.66 0.87 18.79
CA ARG A 83 14.23 0.59 18.97
C ARG A 83 13.39 0.96 17.75
N ILE A 84 12.24 0.30 17.62
CA ILE A 84 11.21 0.67 16.64
C ILE A 84 9.98 1.25 17.33
N ARG A 85 9.36 2.25 16.70
CA ARG A 85 8.03 2.72 17.05
C ARG A 85 7.02 2.13 16.06
N VAL A 86 5.93 1.61 16.57
CA VAL A 86 4.88 0.98 15.78
C VAL A 86 3.51 1.54 16.14
N GLU A 87 2.65 1.58 15.14
CA GLU A 87 1.22 1.73 15.30
C GLU A 87 0.55 0.38 15.11
N VAL A 88 -0.39 0.03 16.00
CA VAL A 88 -1.27 -1.13 15.88
C VAL A 88 -2.69 -0.63 15.65
N ARG A 89 -3.27 -0.99 14.50
CA ARG A 89 -4.64 -0.63 14.15
C ARG A 89 -5.50 -1.88 13.97
N PRO A 90 -6.55 -2.09 14.79
CA PRO A 90 -7.55 -3.12 14.54
C PRO A 90 -8.53 -2.66 13.46
N PHE A 91 -9.10 -3.62 12.73
CA PHE A 91 -10.10 -3.43 11.70
C PHE A 91 -11.26 -4.40 11.89
N ALA A 92 -12.48 -3.89 11.67
CA ALA A 92 -13.71 -4.65 11.56
C ALA A 92 -14.03 -4.97 10.09
N PRO A 93 -14.86 -6.01 9.83
CA PRO A 93 -15.32 -6.33 8.48
C PRO A 93 -15.94 -5.11 7.79
N GLY A 94 -15.56 -4.89 6.53
CA GLY A 94 -16.02 -3.76 5.72
C GLY A 94 -15.22 -2.47 5.90
N GLU A 95 -14.26 -2.40 6.83
CA GLU A 95 -13.37 -1.24 6.94
C GLU A 95 -12.27 -1.26 5.87
N ALA A 96 -11.96 -0.08 5.32
CA ALA A 96 -10.85 0.09 4.39
C ALA A 96 -9.49 0.06 5.12
N VAL A 97 -8.56 -0.74 4.59
CA VAL A 97 -7.17 -0.80 5.09
C VAL A 97 -6.32 0.22 4.33
N PRO A 98 -5.79 1.28 4.98
CA PRO A 98 -4.97 2.28 4.33
C PRO A 98 -3.63 1.73 3.83
N GLY A 99 -3.07 2.35 2.79
CA GLY A 99 -1.77 1.96 2.25
C GLY A 99 -1.82 0.76 1.31
N ALA A 100 -3.01 0.36 0.86
CA ALA A 100 -3.17 -0.43 -0.36
C ALA A 100 -2.78 0.41 -1.57
N VAL A 101 -1.51 0.76 -1.70
CA VAL A 101 -1.00 1.23 -2.98
C VAL A 101 -0.84 -0.04 -3.80
N GLY A 102 -1.89 -0.42 -4.54
CA GLY A 102 -1.69 -1.19 -5.76
C GLY A 102 -0.58 -0.50 -6.58
N ARG A 103 0.12 -1.22 -7.46
CA ARG A 103 1.22 -0.62 -8.26
C ARG A 103 0.79 0.79 -8.72
N PRO A 104 1.53 1.85 -8.36
CA PRO A 104 1.12 3.21 -8.66
C PRO A 104 0.83 3.31 -10.15
N GLU A 105 -0.28 3.95 -10.51
CA GLU A 105 -0.69 4.01 -11.91
C GLU A 105 0.07 5.13 -12.64
N LEU A 106 0.60 4.81 -13.83
CA LEU A 106 1.15 5.77 -14.76
C LEU A 106 0.33 5.74 -16.05
N LEU A 107 -0.48 6.78 -16.25
CA LEU A 107 -1.24 7.02 -17.47
C LEU A 107 -0.39 7.85 -18.45
N VAL A 108 -0.05 7.28 -19.60
CA VAL A 108 0.72 7.96 -20.65
C VAL A 108 -0.15 8.20 -21.87
N VAL A 109 -0.40 9.48 -22.20
CA VAL A 109 -1.17 9.89 -23.38
C VAL A 109 -0.22 10.28 -24.51
N GLY A 110 -0.24 9.52 -25.61
CA GLY A 110 0.54 9.77 -26.82
C GLY A 110 1.77 8.86 -27.01
N GLY A 111 1.92 8.30 -28.21
CA GLY A 111 2.94 7.30 -28.58
C GLY A 111 4.26 7.85 -29.10
N GLY A 112 4.56 9.13 -28.86
CA GLY A 112 5.82 9.74 -29.29
C GLY A 112 7.04 9.23 -28.51
N PRO A 113 8.26 9.66 -28.90
CA PRO A 113 9.51 9.25 -28.23
C PRO A 113 9.51 9.46 -26.71
N VAL A 114 8.94 10.58 -26.24
CA VAL A 114 8.82 10.89 -24.81
C VAL A 114 7.88 9.89 -24.10
N GLY A 115 6.70 9.62 -24.66
CA GLY A 115 5.76 8.66 -24.10
C GLY A 115 6.35 7.24 -24.00
N ARG A 116 7.09 6.80 -25.03
CA ARG A 116 7.79 5.51 -25.01
C ARG A 116 8.86 5.44 -23.90
N ALA A 117 9.63 6.51 -23.70
CA ALA A 117 10.63 6.58 -22.63
C ALA A 117 9.98 6.52 -21.24
N LEU A 118 8.86 7.23 -21.05
CA LEU A 118 8.10 7.19 -19.79
C LEU A 118 7.53 5.80 -19.49
N LEU A 119 6.99 5.10 -20.49
CA LEU A 119 6.53 3.72 -20.32
C LEU A 119 7.67 2.77 -19.92
N ALA A 120 8.85 2.91 -20.55
CA ALA A 120 10.01 2.08 -20.22
C ALA A 120 10.50 2.32 -18.78
N LEU A 121 10.60 3.58 -18.36
CA LEU A 121 10.95 3.95 -16.99
C LEU A 121 9.91 3.46 -15.98
N GLY A 122 8.62 3.68 -16.27
CA GLY A 122 7.53 3.25 -15.40
C GLY A 122 7.50 1.73 -15.19
N LYS A 123 7.81 0.94 -16.23
CA LYS A 123 7.93 -0.53 -16.14
C LYS A 123 9.02 -0.92 -15.14
N VAL A 124 10.20 -0.31 -15.26
CA VAL A 124 11.35 -0.55 -14.37
C VAL A 124 11.04 -0.15 -12.92
N LEU A 125 10.31 0.95 -12.75
CA LEU A 125 9.91 1.48 -11.44
C LEU A 125 8.68 0.76 -10.85
N GLY A 126 8.08 -0.20 -11.57
CA GLY A 126 7.00 -1.04 -11.07
C GLY A 126 5.62 -0.39 -11.08
N PHE A 127 5.39 0.64 -11.91
CA PHE A 127 4.07 1.23 -12.11
C PHE A 127 3.12 0.26 -12.82
N HIS A 128 1.81 0.45 -12.62
CA HIS A 128 0.79 -0.08 -13.50
C HIS A 128 0.64 0.86 -14.71
N LEU A 129 0.95 0.37 -15.90
CA LEU A 129 1.06 1.22 -17.09
C LEU A 129 -0.22 1.20 -17.92
N ARG A 130 -0.86 2.36 -18.05
CA ARG A 130 -2.00 2.58 -18.95
C ARG A 130 -1.56 3.49 -20.09
N PHE A 131 -1.62 2.99 -21.32
CA PHE A 131 -1.16 3.72 -22.49
C PHE A 131 -2.33 4.14 -23.37
N VAL A 132 -2.51 5.46 -23.51
CA VAL A 132 -3.58 6.06 -24.32
C VAL A 132 -3.02 6.51 -25.66
N THR A 133 -3.64 6.07 -26.75
CA THR A 133 -3.20 6.36 -28.11
C THR A 133 -4.37 6.72 -29.01
N HIS A 134 -4.10 7.50 -30.06
CA HIS A 134 -5.08 7.82 -31.07
C HIS A 134 -4.89 6.91 -32.30
N GLY A 135 -5.92 6.16 -32.67
CA GLY A 135 -5.89 5.22 -33.81
C GLY A 135 -5.05 3.95 -33.57
N ALA A 136 -4.86 3.18 -34.65
CA ALA A 136 -4.13 1.91 -34.64
C ALA A 136 -2.60 2.12 -34.65
N SER A 137 -2.04 2.61 -33.55
CA SER A 137 -0.59 2.57 -33.33
C SER A 137 -0.15 1.18 -32.87
N SER A 138 1.07 0.74 -33.19
CA SER A 138 1.70 -0.46 -32.60
C SER A 138 2.52 -0.15 -31.34
N ASP A 139 2.62 1.13 -30.97
CA ASP A 139 3.46 1.58 -29.85
C ASP A 139 2.85 1.23 -28.51
N GLY A 140 3.64 0.84 -27.51
CA GLY A 140 3.12 0.56 -26.16
C GLY A 140 2.87 -0.91 -25.83
N SER A 141 3.52 -1.85 -26.52
CA SER A 141 3.49 -3.30 -26.18
C SER A 141 3.94 -3.61 -24.74
N ILE A 142 4.65 -2.68 -24.11
CA ILE A 142 5.14 -2.80 -22.72
C ILE A 142 4.11 -2.37 -21.67
N ALA A 143 3.04 -1.69 -22.08
CA ALA A 143 1.96 -1.26 -21.18
C ALA A 143 1.11 -2.45 -20.72
N ASP A 144 0.54 -2.35 -19.53
CA ASP A 144 -0.32 -3.39 -18.98
C ASP A 144 -1.76 -3.24 -19.51
N GLU A 145 -2.18 -2.00 -19.80
CA GLU A 145 -3.44 -1.67 -20.47
C GLU A 145 -3.20 -0.70 -21.62
N ARG A 146 -3.94 -0.90 -22.72
CA ARG A 146 -3.94 0.00 -23.88
C ARG A 146 -5.33 0.54 -24.15
N VAL A 147 -5.45 1.85 -24.19
CA VAL A 147 -6.70 2.56 -24.46
C VAL A 147 -6.57 3.29 -25.79
N VAL A 148 -7.47 3.02 -26.73
CA VAL A 148 -7.54 3.73 -28.01
C VAL A 148 -8.65 4.76 -27.92
N VAL A 149 -8.29 6.03 -28.12
CA VAL A 149 -9.25 7.15 -28.11
C VAL A 149 -9.41 7.74 -29.50
N HIS A 150 -10.64 8.12 -29.86
CA HIS A 150 -10.97 8.68 -31.16
C HIS A 150 -11.00 10.20 -31.15
N ASP A 151 -11.24 10.81 -29.99
CA ASP A 151 -11.20 12.25 -29.79
C ASP A 151 -10.65 12.62 -28.41
N ALA A 152 -10.41 13.92 -28.20
CA ALA A 152 -9.88 14.43 -26.95
C ALA A 152 -10.89 14.36 -25.78
N ALA A 153 -12.20 14.33 -26.05
CA ALA A 153 -13.23 14.26 -25.02
C ALA A 153 -13.30 12.88 -24.36
N GLU A 154 -12.88 11.82 -25.06
CA GLU A 154 -12.74 10.48 -24.49
C GLU A 154 -11.62 10.40 -23.43
N ILE A 155 -10.54 11.16 -23.59
CA ILE A 155 -9.44 11.22 -22.59
C ILE A 155 -9.95 11.78 -21.26
N ALA A 156 -10.81 12.80 -21.30
CA ALA A 156 -11.38 13.42 -20.12
C ALA A 156 -12.31 12.49 -19.31
N LYS A 157 -12.75 11.37 -19.89
CA LYS A 157 -13.61 10.37 -19.25
C LYS A 157 -12.83 9.22 -18.62
N LEU A 158 -11.50 9.19 -18.77
CA LEU A 158 -10.68 8.15 -18.18
C LEU A 158 -10.65 8.32 -16.66
N ALA A 159 -10.97 7.25 -15.93
CA ALA A 159 -10.78 7.20 -14.49
C ALA A 159 -9.28 7.34 -14.18
N ILE A 160 -8.90 8.25 -13.27
CA ILE A 160 -7.52 8.45 -12.84
C ILE A 160 -7.46 8.18 -11.34
N GLY A 161 -6.75 7.10 -10.98
CA GLY A 161 -6.66 6.62 -9.59
C GLY A 161 -7.91 5.85 -9.14
N SER A 162 -7.72 4.93 -8.19
CA SER A 162 -8.80 4.47 -7.32
C SER A 162 -9.05 5.55 -6.28
N ASP A 163 -10.31 5.96 -6.05
CA ASP A 163 -10.71 6.92 -5.02
C ASP A 163 -10.25 6.49 -3.61
N GLY A 164 -8.97 6.72 -3.32
CA GLY A 164 -8.40 6.72 -1.99
C GLY A 164 -8.45 8.15 -1.49
N GLU A 165 -9.47 8.41 -0.67
CA GLU A 165 -9.72 9.66 0.04
C GLU A 165 -8.42 10.40 0.40
N SER A 166 -8.13 11.49 -0.32
CA SER A 166 -7.07 12.41 0.07
C SER A 166 -7.50 13.14 1.35
N PRO A 167 -6.66 13.21 2.40
CA PRO A 167 -6.97 14.03 3.55
C PRO A 167 -7.12 15.50 3.10
N PRO A 168 -8.07 16.26 3.66
CA PRO A 168 -8.29 17.64 3.25
C PRO A 168 -7.01 18.45 3.48
N HIS A 169 -6.44 18.97 2.40
CA HIS A 169 -5.36 19.95 2.45
C HIS A 169 -5.80 21.12 3.33
N ARG A 170 -5.26 21.22 4.55
CA ARG A 170 -5.32 22.46 5.31
C ARG A 170 -4.55 23.51 4.50
N ARG A 171 -5.27 24.53 4.03
CA ARG A 171 -4.61 25.75 3.54
C ARG A 171 -3.86 26.37 4.72
N PRO A 172 -2.59 26.77 4.55
CA PRO A 172 -1.91 27.61 5.53
C PRO A 172 -2.61 28.98 5.60
N PRO A 173 -2.50 29.66 6.76
CA PRO A 173 -3.22 30.90 7.06
C PRO A 173 -2.90 32.06 6.11
#